data_AF-A0A024E0T3-F1
#
_entry.id   AF-A0A024E0T3-F1
#
_cell.length_a   1.000
_cell.length_b   1.000
_cell.length_c   1.000
_cell.angle_alpha   90.00
_cell.angle_beta   90.00
_cell.angle_gamma   90.00
#
_symmetry.space_group_name_H-M   'P 1'
#
loop_
_entity.id
_entity.type
_entity.pdbx_description
1 polymer ?
#
loop_
_entity_poly.entity_id
_entity_poly.type
_entity_poly.pdbx_seq_one_letter_code
_entity_poly.pdbx_strand_id
1 'polypeptide(L)'
;MKKDLKIFISISFIIPYIMGFAIYYCKLHDISTNIYPKLQMFIPFLAVIALLYKEDNRILKLFPFKIYIFTSIVVFVFAIVNIFYPNFDNFSDTIILMSAIAMIISLFTMDKDIKKKLSLNNPNKKMTLLMCLIFILIYFLRVLIGSIVEGETREIVEVFNLHSLKVFISIILFSFLNIMPFIGEEYGWRAYLAPRLKEIYGVKKSILMTGFIWGIWHLPLNLFYYSDGVLTSQIYSILVQLVFCIFLGIFLTYAYNRTKSIWTPVMIHYLNNNLALLFVTDFSKDIFSGQHYDLKGTLFSILSSIILFGIFIFSKYIKDEELWEKSVYEKVKKS
;
A
#
# COMPACT_ATOMS: atom_id res chain seq x y z
N MET A 1 -7.08 12.41 20.74
CA MET A 1 -6.40 11.12 20.51
C MET A 1 -7.35 9.95 20.21
N LYS A 2 -8.08 9.37 21.18
CA LYS A 2 -8.95 8.19 20.89
C LYS A 2 -10.09 8.51 19.92
N LYS A 3 -10.70 9.70 20.02
CA LYS A 3 -11.75 10.19 19.09
C LYS A 3 -11.21 10.32 17.65
N ASP A 4 -10.04 10.93 17.47
CA ASP A 4 -9.44 11.14 16.15
C ASP A 4 -9.01 9.81 15.50
N LEU A 5 -8.57 8.84 16.32
CA LEU A 5 -8.30 7.48 15.85
C LEU A 5 -9.57 6.78 15.36
N LYS A 6 -10.70 6.93 16.07
CA LYS A 6 -12.00 6.42 15.60
C LYS A 6 -12.40 7.04 14.27
N ILE A 7 -12.26 8.37 14.12
CA ILE A 7 -12.56 9.05 12.85
C ILE A 7 -11.70 8.50 11.71
N PHE A 8 -10.38 8.35 11.94
CA PHE A 8 -9.49 7.76 10.94
C PHE A 8 -9.93 6.36 10.52
N ILE A 9 -10.17 5.46 11.49
CA ILE A 9 -10.59 4.08 11.20
C ILE A 9 -11.95 4.07 10.50
N SER A 10 -12.91 4.88 10.92
CA SER A 10 -14.22 4.98 10.27
C SER A 10 -14.09 5.39 8.80
N ILE A 11 -13.38 6.47 8.49
CA ILE A 11 -13.20 6.92 7.09
C ILE A 11 -12.46 5.85 6.28
N SER A 12 -11.36 5.30 6.83
CA SER A 12 -10.55 4.30 6.16
C SER A 12 -11.29 3.00 5.86
N PHE A 13 -12.28 2.59 6.67
CA PHE A 13 -12.96 1.30 6.53
C PHE A 13 -14.35 1.37 5.88
N ILE A 14 -15.13 2.43 6.13
CA ILE A 14 -16.53 2.49 5.67
C ILE A 14 -16.62 2.38 4.15
N ILE A 15 -15.86 3.19 3.41
CA ILE A 15 -15.90 3.20 1.95
C ILE A 15 -15.42 1.84 1.38
N PRO A 16 -14.25 1.31 1.76
CA PRO A 16 -13.80 0.00 1.28
C PRO A 16 -14.76 -1.17 1.58
N TYR A 17 -15.40 -1.16 2.76
CA TYR A 17 -16.33 -2.22 3.13
C TYR A 17 -17.64 -2.14 2.35
N ILE A 18 -18.16 -0.93 2.12
CA ILE A 18 -19.32 -0.73 1.24
C ILE A 18 -18.99 -1.12 -0.21
N MET A 19 -17.78 -0.81 -0.68
CA MET A 19 -17.32 -1.19 -2.02
C MET A 19 -17.31 -2.71 -2.24
N GLY A 20 -17.21 -3.53 -1.18
CA GLY A 20 -17.32 -5.00 -1.28
C GLY A 20 -18.58 -5.47 -2.01
N PHE A 21 -19.73 -4.80 -1.76
CA PHE A 21 -20.98 -5.09 -2.47
C PHE A 21 -20.91 -4.74 -3.95
N ALA A 22 -20.26 -3.63 -4.29
CA ALA A 22 -20.08 -3.21 -5.67
C ALA A 22 -19.14 -4.17 -6.43
N ILE A 23 -18.06 -4.62 -5.80
CA ILE A 23 -17.14 -5.62 -6.37
C ILE A 23 -17.89 -6.93 -6.63
N TYR A 24 -18.65 -7.40 -5.63
CA TYR A 24 -19.45 -8.61 -5.77
C TYR A 24 -20.45 -8.51 -6.93
N TYR A 25 -21.19 -7.40 -7.02
CA TYR A 25 -22.11 -7.14 -8.13
C TYR A 25 -21.38 -7.14 -9.48
N CYS A 26 -20.28 -6.40 -9.60
CA CYS A 26 -19.50 -6.35 -10.84
C CYS A 26 -19.02 -7.74 -11.26
N LYS A 27 -18.57 -8.58 -10.32
CA LYS A 27 -18.12 -9.95 -10.59
C LYS A 27 -19.25 -10.86 -11.09
N LEU A 28 -20.49 -10.69 -10.59
CA LEU A 28 -21.65 -11.44 -11.08
C LEU A 28 -22.07 -11.08 -12.51
N HIS A 29 -21.66 -9.90 -12.99
CA HIS A 29 -22.04 -9.35 -14.28
C HIS A 29 -20.86 -9.23 -15.27
N ASP A 30 -19.74 -9.93 -14.99
CA ASP A 30 -18.51 -9.89 -15.81
C ASP A 30 -17.99 -8.46 -16.08
N ILE A 31 -18.20 -7.57 -15.11
CA ILE A 31 -17.71 -6.18 -15.13
C ILE A 31 -16.35 -6.13 -14.43
N SER A 32 -15.38 -5.46 -15.05
CA SER A 32 -14.03 -5.33 -14.48
C SER A 32 -14.04 -4.66 -13.10
N THR A 33 -13.22 -5.18 -12.19
CA THR A 33 -13.14 -4.73 -10.78
C THR A 33 -11.80 -4.06 -10.42
N ASN A 34 -10.94 -3.79 -11.40
CA ASN A 34 -9.57 -3.33 -11.18
C ASN A 34 -9.46 -1.90 -10.61
N ILE A 35 -10.53 -1.11 -10.73
CA ILE A 35 -10.58 0.23 -10.11
C ILE A 35 -10.76 0.18 -8.60
N TYR A 36 -11.37 -0.87 -8.04
CA TYR A 36 -11.73 -0.89 -6.62
C TYR A 36 -10.51 -1.01 -5.68
N PRO A 37 -9.52 -1.89 -5.94
CA PRO A 37 -8.29 -1.89 -5.15
C PRO A 37 -7.60 -0.52 -5.19
N LYS A 38 -7.49 0.09 -6.38
CA LYS A 38 -6.88 1.42 -6.55
C LYS A 38 -7.61 2.45 -5.71
N LEU A 39 -8.93 2.57 -5.85
CA LEU A 39 -9.76 3.49 -5.07
C LEU A 39 -9.58 3.28 -3.56
N GLN A 40 -9.59 2.03 -3.11
CA GLN A 40 -9.40 1.67 -1.71
C GLN A 40 -8.05 2.22 -1.19
N MET A 41 -6.96 2.09 -1.94
CA MET A 41 -5.64 2.63 -1.58
C MET A 41 -5.62 4.15 -1.35
N PHE A 42 -6.55 4.92 -1.95
CA PHE A 42 -6.59 6.38 -1.76
C PHE A 42 -7.15 6.82 -0.40
N ILE A 43 -7.99 5.98 0.22
CA ILE A 43 -8.84 6.36 1.35
C ILE A 43 -8.05 6.70 2.63
N PRO A 44 -6.99 5.98 3.04
CA PRO A 44 -6.31 6.27 4.31
C PRO A 44 -5.71 7.67 4.36
N PHE A 45 -5.14 8.17 3.25
CA PHE A 45 -4.66 9.55 3.18
C PHE A 45 -5.82 10.56 3.22
N LEU A 46 -6.96 10.32 2.56
CA LEU A 46 -8.14 11.20 2.73
C LEU A 46 -8.58 11.31 4.20
N ALA A 47 -8.54 10.20 4.94
CA ALA A 47 -8.82 10.20 6.38
C ALA A 47 -7.83 11.08 7.16
N VAL A 48 -6.54 11.04 6.81
CA VAL A 48 -5.53 11.95 7.38
C VAL A 48 -5.81 13.40 6.99
N ILE A 49 -6.13 13.70 5.72
CA ILE A 49 -6.46 15.07 5.28
C ILE A 49 -7.62 15.64 6.09
N ALA A 50 -8.69 14.87 6.29
CA ALA A 50 -9.85 15.31 7.09
C ALA A 50 -9.46 15.66 8.53
N LEU A 51 -8.57 14.87 9.14
CA LEU A 51 -8.07 15.12 10.49
C LEU A 51 -7.13 16.31 10.56
N LEU A 52 -6.26 16.47 9.57
CA LEU A 52 -5.34 17.60 9.50
C LEU A 52 -6.09 18.92 9.25
N TYR A 53 -7.13 18.91 8.41
CA TYR A 53 -7.97 20.07 8.14
C TYR A 53 -8.65 20.63 9.40
N LYS A 54 -9.03 19.74 10.33
CA LYS A 54 -9.60 20.12 11.62
C LYS A 54 -8.62 20.93 12.49
N GLU A 55 -7.32 20.70 12.34
CA GLU A 55 -6.28 21.42 13.09
C GLU A 55 -5.78 22.66 12.33
N ASP A 56 -5.55 22.55 11.02
CA ASP A 56 -5.07 23.64 10.18
C ASP A 56 -5.80 23.64 8.82
N ASN A 57 -6.78 24.53 8.69
CA ASN A 57 -7.59 24.64 7.48
C ASN A 57 -6.79 25.05 6.22
N ARG A 58 -5.58 25.62 6.40
CA ARG A 58 -4.70 26.03 5.29
C ARG A 58 -4.17 24.82 4.51
N ILE A 59 -4.26 23.62 5.06
CA ILE A 59 -3.83 22.38 4.39
C ILE A 59 -4.56 22.16 3.06
N LEU A 60 -5.84 22.51 2.97
CA LEU A 60 -6.59 22.43 1.71
C LEU A 60 -6.19 23.49 0.68
N LYS A 61 -5.41 24.51 1.06
CA LYS A 61 -4.86 25.48 0.11
C LYS A 61 -3.64 24.92 -0.63
N LEU A 62 -3.01 23.87 -0.11
CA LEU A 62 -1.82 23.26 -0.67
C LEU A 62 -2.17 22.45 -1.92
N PHE A 63 -1.54 22.77 -3.05
CA PHE A 63 -1.79 22.12 -4.34
C PHE A 63 -1.64 20.60 -4.33
N PRO A 64 -0.64 19.97 -3.67
CA PRO A 64 -0.54 18.50 -3.65
C PRO A 64 -1.78 17.84 -3.03
N PHE A 65 -2.35 18.45 -2.00
CA PHE A 65 -3.54 17.96 -1.30
C PHE A 65 -4.79 18.15 -2.17
N LYS A 66 -4.90 19.29 -2.87
CA LYS A 66 -5.99 19.52 -3.84
C LYS A 66 -5.98 18.49 -4.97
N ILE A 67 -4.81 18.23 -5.56
CA ILE A 67 -4.64 17.23 -6.63
C ILE A 67 -5.02 15.85 -6.12
N TYR A 68 -4.56 15.50 -4.91
CA TYR A 68 -4.89 14.21 -4.30
C TYR A 68 -6.40 14.06 -4.08
N ILE A 69 -7.06 15.04 -3.46
CA ILE A 69 -8.52 15.04 -3.23
C ILE A 69 -9.27 14.96 -4.56
N PHE A 70 -8.91 15.78 -5.54
CA PHE A 70 -9.52 15.77 -6.87
C PHE A 70 -9.43 14.38 -7.50
N THR A 71 -8.24 13.77 -7.49
CA THR A 71 -8.01 12.45 -8.05
C THR A 71 -8.83 11.39 -7.34
N SER A 72 -8.87 11.41 -6.00
CA SER A 72 -9.70 10.47 -5.24
C SER A 72 -11.19 10.59 -5.58
N ILE A 73 -11.70 11.82 -5.76
CA ILE A 73 -13.10 12.05 -6.16
C ILE A 73 -13.35 11.50 -7.56
N VAL A 74 -12.45 11.79 -8.53
CA VAL A 74 -12.60 11.29 -9.90
C VAL A 74 -12.56 9.76 -9.95
N VAL A 75 -11.60 9.12 -9.25
CA VAL A 75 -11.51 7.65 -9.18
C VAL A 75 -12.74 7.06 -8.48
N PHE A 76 -13.29 7.72 -7.45
CA PHE A 76 -14.52 7.31 -6.80
C PHE A 76 -15.73 7.37 -7.75
N VAL A 77 -15.86 8.47 -8.51
CA VAL A 77 -16.91 8.63 -9.53
C VAL A 77 -16.77 7.57 -10.62
N PHE A 78 -15.55 7.32 -11.10
CA PHE A 78 -15.30 6.27 -12.10
C PHE A 78 -15.68 4.89 -11.57
N ALA A 79 -15.42 4.58 -10.29
CA ALA A 79 -15.82 3.31 -9.70
C ALA A 79 -17.34 3.14 -9.65
N ILE A 80 -18.09 4.21 -9.34
CA ILE A 80 -19.56 4.19 -9.38
C ILE A 80 -20.07 4.04 -10.82
N VAL A 81 -19.55 4.84 -11.75
CA VAL A 81 -19.97 4.80 -13.16
C VAL A 81 -19.69 3.44 -13.78
N ASN A 82 -18.57 2.79 -13.42
CA ASN A 82 -18.18 1.48 -13.91
C ASN A 82 -19.22 0.38 -13.60
N ILE A 83 -20.02 0.54 -12.54
CA ILE A 83 -21.13 -0.39 -12.22
C ILE A 83 -22.19 -0.39 -13.33
N PHE A 84 -22.44 0.77 -13.93
CA PHE A 84 -23.50 0.98 -14.93
C PHE A 84 -22.98 1.01 -16.37
N TYR A 85 -21.72 1.41 -16.55
CA TYR A 85 -21.04 1.55 -17.84
C TYR A 85 -19.69 0.82 -17.78
N PRO A 86 -19.64 -0.48 -18.12
CA PRO A 86 -18.42 -1.28 -18.06
C PRO A 86 -17.29 -0.68 -18.89
N ASN A 87 -16.04 -0.85 -18.44
CA ASN A 87 -14.80 -0.32 -19.04
C ASN A 87 -14.46 1.14 -18.69
N PHE A 88 -15.23 1.79 -17.82
CA PHE A 88 -14.89 3.14 -17.35
C PHE A 88 -13.64 3.14 -16.44
N ASP A 89 -13.31 1.99 -15.87
CA ASP A 89 -12.07 1.75 -15.13
C ASP A 89 -10.80 2.02 -15.95
N ASN A 90 -10.85 1.88 -17.28
CA ASN A 90 -9.70 2.12 -18.17
C ASN A 90 -9.16 3.55 -18.10
N PHE A 91 -10.03 4.52 -17.80
CA PHE A 91 -9.62 5.91 -17.67
C PHE A 91 -8.91 6.20 -16.34
N SER A 92 -9.04 5.29 -15.35
CA SER A 92 -8.49 5.49 -14.01
C SER A 92 -6.96 5.55 -14.00
N ASP A 93 -6.29 4.73 -14.80
CA ASP A 93 -4.82 4.72 -14.84
C ASP A 93 -4.26 5.99 -15.49
N THR A 94 -4.89 6.48 -16.56
CA THR A 94 -4.48 7.72 -17.21
C THR A 94 -4.66 8.92 -16.28
N ILE A 95 -5.78 9.03 -15.56
CA ILE A 95 -5.99 10.15 -14.64
C ILE A 95 -5.05 10.07 -13.43
N ILE A 96 -4.82 8.87 -12.87
CA ILE A 96 -3.88 8.67 -11.77
C ILE A 96 -2.46 9.06 -12.21
N LEU A 97 -2.05 8.66 -13.41
CA LEU A 97 -0.75 9.02 -14.00
C LEU A 97 -0.60 10.53 -14.13
N MET A 98 -1.55 11.20 -14.78
CA MET A 98 -1.52 12.66 -14.98
C MET A 98 -1.49 13.40 -13.64
N SER A 99 -2.31 12.97 -12.68
CA SER A 99 -2.34 13.53 -11.34
C SER A 99 -1.07 13.26 -10.54
N ALA A 100 -0.43 12.11 -10.72
CA ALA A 100 0.83 11.78 -10.05
C ALA A 100 1.94 12.74 -10.53
N ILE A 101 2.03 12.99 -11.84
CA ILE A 101 2.96 13.96 -12.41
C ILE A 101 2.69 15.36 -11.83
N ALA A 102 1.42 15.80 -11.85
CA ALA A 102 1.04 17.11 -11.31
C ALA A 102 1.36 17.22 -9.80
N MET A 103 1.09 16.17 -9.02
CA MET A 103 1.38 16.13 -7.59
C MET A 103 2.88 16.18 -7.33
N ILE A 104 3.69 15.46 -8.11
CA ILE A 104 5.16 15.47 -7.99
C ILE A 104 5.71 16.87 -8.29
N ILE A 105 5.28 17.50 -9.39
CA ILE A 105 5.68 18.88 -9.73
C ILE A 105 5.31 19.83 -8.60
N SER A 106 4.08 19.73 -8.10
CA SER A 106 3.59 20.57 -7.01
C SER A 106 4.34 20.35 -5.70
N LEU A 107 4.75 19.11 -5.42
CA LEU A 107 5.64 18.80 -4.30
C LEU A 107 6.99 19.45 -4.53
N PHE A 108 7.60 19.42 -5.72
CA PHE A 108 8.89 20.08 -5.94
C PHE A 108 8.86 21.59 -5.65
N THR A 109 7.76 22.27 -5.95
CA THR A 109 7.59 23.71 -5.68
C THR A 109 7.22 24.06 -4.23
N MET A 110 6.92 23.06 -3.40
CA MET A 110 6.48 23.28 -2.03
C MET A 110 7.64 23.62 -1.09
N ASP A 111 7.40 24.57 -0.18
CA ASP A 111 8.36 24.99 0.85
C ASP A 111 8.89 23.80 1.69
N LYS A 112 10.19 23.86 2.04
CA LYS A 112 10.89 22.76 2.73
C LYS A 112 10.36 22.54 4.15
N ASP A 113 10.02 23.60 4.87
CA ASP A 113 9.52 23.50 6.24
C ASP A 113 8.10 22.96 6.25
N ILE A 114 7.26 23.38 5.29
CA ILE A 114 5.92 22.81 5.11
C ILE A 114 6.01 21.32 4.76
N LYS A 115 6.90 20.91 3.85
CA LYS A 115 7.13 19.48 3.54
C LYS A 115 7.51 18.70 4.78
N LYS A 116 8.46 19.20 5.58
CA LYS A 116 8.91 18.54 6.80
C LYS A 116 7.79 18.42 7.83
N LYS A 117 6.99 19.47 8.01
CA LYS A 117 5.81 19.50 8.88
C LYS A 117 4.78 18.44 8.44
N LEU A 118 4.58 18.25 7.14
CA LEU A 118 3.64 17.28 6.58
C LEU A 118 4.25 15.88 6.35
N SER A 119 5.48 15.61 6.79
CA SER A 119 6.19 14.35 6.53
C SER A 119 6.35 14.00 5.04
N LEU A 120 6.41 15.01 4.17
CA LEU A 120 6.59 14.92 2.71
C LEU A 120 7.99 15.41 2.27
N ASN A 121 8.96 15.44 3.20
CA ASN A 121 10.33 15.85 2.91
C ASN A 121 10.99 14.93 1.87
N ASN A 122 12.00 15.48 1.19
CA ASN A 122 12.77 14.72 0.21
C ASN A 122 13.48 13.52 0.89
N PRO A 123 13.48 12.35 0.26
CA PRO A 123 14.13 11.16 0.80
C PRO A 123 15.66 11.29 0.81
N ASN A 124 16.30 10.64 1.77
CA ASN A 124 17.71 10.29 1.63
C ASN A 124 17.85 9.24 0.51
N LYS A 125 18.25 9.67 -0.68
CA LYS A 125 18.31 8.83 -1.89
C LYS A 125 19.12 7.54 -1.69
N LYS A 126 20.30 7.65 -1.06
CA LYS A 126 21.18 6.49 -0.82
C LYS A 126 20.54 5.48 0.11
N MET A 127 19.98 5.94 1.23
CA MET A 127 19.33 5.04 2.19
C MET A 127 18.03 4.45 1.64
N THR A 128 17.29 5.23 0.86
CA THR A 128 16.06 4.76 0.19
C THR A 128 16.37 3.65 -0.81
N LEU A 129 17.39 3.87 -1.66
CA LEU A 129 17.87 2.86 -2.59
C LEU A 129 18.31 1.60 -1.86
N LEU A 130 19.09 1.73 -0.79
CA LEU A 130 19.52 0.58 0.01
C LEU A 130 18.33 -0.22 0.57
N MET A 131 17.30 0.45 1.11
CA MET A 131 16.11 -0.25 1.61
C MET A 131 15.32 -0.94 0.49
N CYS A 132 15.24 -0.33 -0.69
CA CYS A 132 14.60 -0.94 -1.85
C CYS A 132 15.39 -2.17 -2.34
N LEU A 133 16.72 -2.11 -2.39
CA LEU A 133 17.57 -3.24 -2.76
C LEU A 133 17.45 -4.40 -1.76
N ILE A 134 17.42 -4.11 -0.46
CA ILE A 134 17.16 -5.12 0.58
C ILE A 134 15.80 -5.77 0.37
N PHE A 135 14.76 -4.98 0.08
CA PHE A 135 13.43 -5.51 -0.20
C PHE A 135 13.42 -6.41 -1.43
N ILE A 136 14.01 -5.96 -2.54
CA ILE A 136 14.11 -6.74 -3.79
C ILE A 136 14.82 -8.07 -3.53
N LEU A 137 15.93 -8.06 -2.77
CA LEU A 137 16.64 -9.28 -2.39
C LEU A 137 15.75 -10.22 -1.57
N ILE A 138 15.04 -9.70 -0.55
CA ILE A 138 14.12 -10.49 0.26
C ILE A 138 12.98 -11.06 -0.60
N TYR A 139 12.45 -10.27 -1.54
CA TYR A 139 11.38 -10.66 -2.44
C TYR A 139 11.82 -11.84 -3.32
N PHE A 140 12.95 -11.73 -4.01
CA PHE A 140 13.47 -12.81 -4.86
C PHE A 140 13.91 -14.02 -4.06
N LEU A 141 14.45 -13.83 -2.85
CA LEU A 141 14.73 -14.95 -1.95
C LEU A 141 13.45 -15.69 -1.56
N ARG A 142 12.37 -14.97 -1.27
CA ARG A 142 11.07 -15.58 -0.97
C ARG A 142 10.54 -16.38 -2.16
N VAL A 143 10.58 -15.80 -3.37
CA VAL A 143 10.17 -16.52 -4.58
C VAL A 143 11.03 -17.76 -4.80
N LEU A 144 12.35 -17.64 -4.64
CA LEU A 144 13.29 -18.75 -4.78
C LEU A 144 12.96 -19.93 -3.87
N ILE A 145 12.75 -19.66 -2.58
CA ILE A 145 12.39 -20.70 -1.61
C ILE A 145 11.00 -21.28 -1.97
N GLY A 146 10.07 -20.44 -2.40
CA GLY A 146 8.72 -20.85 -2.80
C GLY A 146 8.73 -21.87 -3.93
N SER A 147 9.41 -21.58 -5.04
CA SER A 147 9.45 -22.52 -6.16
C SER A 147 10.23 -23.80 -5.85
N ILE A 148 11.20 -23.76 -4.91
CA ILE A 148 11.86 -24.98 -4.42
C ILE A 148 10.86 -25.85 -3.64
N VAL A 149 10.03 -25.24 -2.79
CA VAL A 149 8.97 -25.95 -2.03
C VAL A 149 7.89 -26.48 -2.96
N GLU A 150 7.54 -25.75 -4.02
CA GLU A 150 6.57 -26.18 -5.03
C GLU A 150 7.12 -27.22 -6.01
N GLY A 151 8.44 -27.33 -6.14
CA GLY A 151 9.08 -28.20 -7.13
C GLY A 151 9.11 -27.58 -8.54
N GLU A 152 8.70 -26.31 -8.66
CA GLU A 152 8.56 -25.53 -9.90
C GLU A 152 9.79 -24.66 -10.18
N THR A 153 10.99 -25.20 -9.97
CA THR A 153 12.25 -24.44 -10.10
C THR A 153 12.51 -23.91 -11.51
N ARG A 154 11.82 -24.46 -12.53
CA ARG A 154 11.88 -24.00 -13.92
C ARG A 154 11.32 -22.60 -14.10
N GLU A 155 10.26 -22.24 -13.38
CA GLU A 155 9.61 -20.93 -13.49
C GLU A 155 10.55 -19.79 -13.10
N ILE A 156 11.43 -20.01 -12.11
CA ILE A 156 12.45 -19.04 -11.71
C ILE A 156 13.45 -18.79 -12.84
N VAL A 157 13.88 -19.86 -13.52
CA VAL A 157 14.81 -19.76 -14.64
C VAL A 157 14.15 -19.01 -15.79
N GLU A 158 12.87 -19.24 -16.01
CA GLU A 158 12.09 -18.57 -17.06
C GLU A 158 12.00 -17.06 -16.85
N VAL A 159 12.03 -16.55 -15.61
CA VAL A 159 12.08 -15.10 -15.34
C VAL A 159 13.37 -14.44 -15.82
N PHE A 160 14.46 -15.19 -16.03
CA PHE A 160 15.71 -14.63 -16.57
C PHE A 160 15.68 -14.53 -18.10
N ASN A 161 14.70 -13.77 -18.62
CA ASN A 161 14.51 -13.55 -20.05
C ASN A 161 14.43 -12.04 -20.39
N LEU A 162 14.49 -11.72 -21.69
CA LEU A 162 14.42 -10.33 -22.17
C LEU A 162 13.09 -9.64 -21.88
N HIS A 163 11.99 -10.38 -21.86
CA HIS A 163 10.66 -9.86 -21.55
C HIS A 163 10.56 -9.42 -20.08
N SER A 164 10.89 -10.30 -19.13
CA SER A 164 10.92 -9.98 -17.70
C SER A 164 11.91 -8.87 -17.37
N LEU A 165 13.05 -8.77 -18.09
CA LEU A 165 13.96 -7.63 -17.97
C LEU A 165 13.28 -6.31 -18.40
N LYS A 166 12.54 -6.29 -19.51
CA LYS A 166 11.77 -5.11 -19.95
C LYS A 166 10.69 -4.73 -18.94
N VAL A 167 9.99 -5.71 -18.37
CA VAL A 167 8.99 -5.49 -17.31
C VAL A 167 9.65 -4.90 -16.07
N PHE A 168 10.77 -5.47 -15.62
CA PHE A 168 11.53 -4.95 -14.48
C PHE A 168 11.98 -3.49 -14.69
N ILE A 169 12.55 -3.18 -15.85
CA ILE A 169 12.95 -1.81 -16.21
C ILE A 169 11.72 -0.89 -16.20
N SER A 170 10.58 -1.35 -16.74
CA SER A 170 9.34 -0.58 -16.76
C SER A 170 8.84 -0.29 -15.33
N ILE A 171 8.84 -1.27 -14.44
CA ILE A 171 8.46 -1.08 -13.02
C ILE A 171 9.33 0.02 -12.40
N ILE A 172 10.65 -0.01 -12.61
CA ILE A 172 11.53 1.02 -12.06
C ILE A 172 11.28 2.40 -12.67
N LEU A 173 11.13 2.50 -14.00
CA LEU A 173 10.90 3.77 -14.71
C LEU A 173 9.54 4.40 -14.35
N PHE A 174 8.48 3.59 -14.26
CA PHE A 174 7.12 4.05 -13.99
C PHE A 174 6.78 4.13 -12.50
N SER A 175 7.73 3.85 -11.61
CA SER A 175 7.53 3.85 -10.15
C SER A 175 7.03 5.19 -9.59
N PHE A 176 7.60 6.30 -10.05
CA PHE A 176 7.16 7.64 -9.66
C PHE A 176 5.81 8.02 -10.27
N LEU A 177 5.49 7.44 -11.42
CA LEU A 177 4.30 7.77 -12.20
C LEU A 177 3.02 7.13 -11.64
N ASN A 178 3.14 6.10 -10.80
CA ASN A 178 2.02 5.42 -10.15
C ASN A 178 2.05 5.55 -8.62
N ILE A 179 2.64 6.62 -8.10
CA ILE A 179 2.93 6.75 -6.67
C ILE A 179 1.70 7.04 -5.79
N MET A 180 0.63 7.59 -6.38
CA MET A 180 -0.51 8.14 -5.62
C MET A 180 -1.26 7.10 -4.77
N PRO A 181 -1.62 5.91 -5.29
CA PRO A 181 -2.25 4.88 -4.46
C PRO A 181 -1.36 4.49 -3.27
N PHE A 182 -0.06 4.32 -3.50
CA PHE A 182 0.88 3.88 -2.47
C PHE A 182 1.10 4.93 -1.39
N ILE A 183 1.27 6.21 -1.74
CA ILE A 183 1.28 7.26 -0.70
C ILE A 183 -0.07 7.37 0.01
N GLY A 184 -1.16 7.05 -0.68
CA GLY A 184 -2.50 6.96 -0.10
C GLY A 184 -2.57 6.04 1.11
N GLU A 185 -1.98 4.86 0.99
CA GLU A 185 -1.89 3.92 2.09
C GLU A 185 -0.82 4.29 3.11
N GLU A 186 0.42 4.46 2.67
CA GLU A 186 1.56 4.64 3.58
C GLU A 186 1.43 5.90 4.43
N TYR A 187 0.88 6.98 3.88
CA TYR A 187 0.66 8.21 4.63
C TYR A 187 -0.37 8.00 5.77
N GLY A 188 -1.42 7.22 5.50
CA GLY A 188 -2.38 6.80 6.53
C GLY A 188 -1.74 5.86 7.56
N TRP A 189 -1.07 4.81 7.13
CA TRP A 189 -0.59 3.75 8.01
C TRP A 189 0.70 4.10 8.76
N ARG A 190 1.70 4.67 8.09
CA ARG A 190 3.06 4.89 8.62
C ARG A 190 3.27 6.32 9.10
N ALA A 191 2.75 7.33 8.38
CA ALA A 191 2.91 8.73 8.80
C ALA A 191 1.90 9.17 9.86
N TYR A 192 0.72 8.54 9.92
CA TYR A 192 -0.33 8.83 10.91
C TYR A 192 -0.56 7.69 11.91
N LEU A 193 -1.05 6.52 11.49
CA LEU A 193 -1.58 5.49 12.40
C LEU A 193 -0.53 4.93 13.35
N ALA A 194 0.61 4.46 12.84
CA ALA A 194 1.63 3.82 13.67
C ALA A 194 2.21 4.77 14.74
N PRO A 195 2.65 6.01 14.43
CA PRO A 195 3.12 6.93 15.46
C PRO A 195 2.03 7.27 16.50
N ARG A 196 0.76 7.36 16.08
CA ARG A 196 -0.38 7.65 16.97
C ARG A 196 -0.71 6.48 17.89
N LEU A 197 -0.61 5.23 17.41
CA LEU A 197 -0.78 4.03 18.24
C LEU A 197 0.40 3.83 19.20
N LYS A 198 1.61 4.27 18.81
CA LYS A 198 2.81 4.21 19.65
C LYS A 198 2.61 5.03 20.93
N GLU A 199 2.04 6.23 20.82
CA GLU A 199 1.71 7.09 21.97
C GLU A 199 0.77 6.42 23.00
N ILE A 200 -0.03 5.45 22.59
CA ILE A 200 -1.05 4.80 23.45
C ILE A 200 -0.56 3.45 23.98
N TYR A 201 0.09 2.66 23.13
CA TYR A 201 0.34 1.25 23.37
C TYR A 201 1.83 0.88 23.37
N GLY A 202 2.71 1.86 23.13
CA GLY A 202 4.15 1.66 22.94
C GLY A 202 4.48 1.09 21.56
N VAL A 203 5.77 1.01 21.25
CA VAL A 203 6.25 0.70 19.90
C VAL A 203 5.80 -0.66 19.38
N LYS A 204 6.09 -1.76 20.11
CA LYS A 204 5.86 -3.11 19.59
C LYS A 204 4.39 -3.35 19.27
N LYS A 205 3.50 -2.95 20.19
CA LYS A 205 2.04 -3.07 19.99
C LYS A 205 1.58 -2.20 18.84
N SER A 206 2.10 -0.98 18.70
CA SER A 206 1.75 -0.09 17.60
C SER A 206 2.01 -0.71 16.23
N ILE A 207 3.17 -1.32 16.01
CA ILE A 207 3.52 -1.94 14.72
C ILE A 207 2.59 -3.11 14.42
N LEU A 208 2.42 -4.02 15.38
CA LEU A 208 1.58 -5.21 15.21
C LEU A 208 0.11 -4.82 14.99
N MET A 209 -0.40 -3.83 15.74
CA MET A 209 -1.76 -3.32 15.56
C MET A 209 -1.93 -2.62 14.21
N THR A 210 -0.96 -1.81 13.78
CA THR A 210 -1.01 -1.14 12.46
C THR A 210 -1.09 -2.17 11.35
N GLY A 211 -0.24 -3.19 11.38
CA GLY A 211 -0.24 -4.27 10.40
C GLY A 211 -1.51 -5.12 10.44
N PHE A 212 -2.04 -5.41 11.63
CA PHE A 212 -3.31 -6.13 11.81
C PHE A 212 -4.50 -5.33 11.27
N ILE A 213 -4.59 -4.04 11.58
CA ILE A 213 -5.61 -3.12 11.05
C ILE A 213 -5.50 -3.08 9.53
N TRP A 214 -4.29 -2.94 8.99
CA TRP A 214 -4.05 -2.94 7.56
C TRP A 214 -4.46 -4.27 6.88
N GLY A 215 -4.21 -5.41 7.53
CA GLY A 215 -4.65 -6.72 7.04
C GLY A 215 -6.18 -6.86 7.00
N ILE A 216 -6.87 -6.51 8.09
CA ILE A 216 -8.35 -6.55 8.15
C ILE A 216 -8.99 -5.55 7.18
N TRP A 217 -8.32 -4.43 6.92
CA TRP A 217 -8.79 -3.46 5.95
C TRP A 217 -8.94 -4.02 4.52
N HIS A 218 -8.17 -5.06 4.16
CA HIS A 218 -8.28 -5.76 2.87
C HIS A 218 -9.44 -6.77 2.80
N LEU A 219 -10.16 -7.03 3.90
CA LEU A 219 -11.18 -8.08 3.96
C LEU A 219 -12.17 -8.07 2.77
N PRO A 220 -12.74 -6.93 2.33
CA PRO A 220 -13.64 -6.90 1.17
C PRO A 220 -12.95 -7.36 -0.12
N LEU A 221 -11.69 -6.96 -0.34
CA LEU A 221 -10.93 -7.39 -1.51
C LEU A 221 -10.58 -8.87 -1.45
N ASN A 222 -10.20 -9.41 -0.29
CA ASN A 222 -9.91 -10.85 -0.14
C ASN A 222 -11.14 -11.71 -0.48
N LEU A 223 -12.33 -11.27 -0.05
CA LEU A 223 -13.58 -12.00 -0.28
C LEU A 223 -14.06 -11.91 -1.73
N PHE A 224 -13.99 -10.73 -2.34
CA PHE A 224 -14.72 -10.46 -3.59
C PHE A 224 -13.83 -10.18 -4.80
N TYR A 225 -12.56 -9.82 -4.60
CA TYR A 225 -11.61 -9.49 -5.67
C TYR A 225 -10.50 -10.55 -5.80
N TYR A 226 -9.66 -10.70 -4.77
CA TYR A 226 -8.44 -11.51 -4.87
C TYR A 226 -8.70 -13.01 -5.02
N SER A 227 -9.72 -13.55 -4.35
CA SER A 227 -9.99 -15.00 -4.38
C SER A 227 -10.98 -15.41 -5.48
N ASP A 228 -10.87 -16.66 -5.91
CA ASP A 228 -11.79 -17.35 -6.84
C ASP A 228 -13.23 -17.48 -6.30
N GLY A 229 -13.46 -17.25 -5.01
CA GLY A 229 -14.77 -17.32 -4.37
C GLY A 229 -15.07 -18.66 -3.70
N VAL A 230 -14.15 -19.63 -3.77
CA VAL A 230 -14.26 -20.87 -3.00
C VAL A 230 -13.98 -20.55 -1.53
N LEU A 231 -14.85 -21.01 -0.60
CA LEU A 231 -14.77 -20.64 0.81
C LEU A 231 -13.39 -20.92 1.45
N THR A 232 -12.79 -22.08 1.16
CA THR A 232 -11.45 -22.43 1.68
C THR A 232 -10.37 -21.50 1.13
N SER A 233 -10.40 -21.22 -0.18
CA SER A 233 -9.51 -20.26 -0.85
C SER A 233 -9.68 -18.83 -0.30
N GLN A 234 -10.91 -18.38 -0.04
CA GLN A 234 -11.20 -17.11 0.63
C GLN A 234 -10.58 -17.01 2.03
N ILE A 235 -10.73 -18.07 2.85
CA ILE A 235 -10.13 -18.13 4.19
C ILE A 235 -8.61 -18.03 4.09
N TYR A 236 -8.00 -18.77 3.16
CA TYR A 236 -6.55 -18.74 2.94
C TYR A 236 -6.07 -17.37 2.45
N SER A 237 -6.76 -16.75 1.50
CA SER A 237 -6.49 -15.38 1.05
C SER A 237 -6.48 -14.39 2.22
N ILE A 238 -7.48 -14.46 3.11
CA ILE A 238 -7.55 -13.60 4.31
C ILE A 238 -6.37 -13.85 5.25
N LEU A 239 -6.02 -15.11 5.52
CA LEU A 239 -4.92 -15.45 6.43
C LEU A 239 -3.56 -15.00 5.87
N VAL A 240 -3.31 -15.24 4.58
CA VAL A 240 -2.10 -14.78 3.89
C VAL A 240 -2.01 -13.26 3.96
N GLN A 241 -3.07 -12.55 3.59
CA GLN A 241 -3.07 -11.09 3.59
C GLN A 241 -2.86 -10.51 4.99
N LEU A 242 -3.51 -11.07 6.01
CA LEU A 242 -3.40 -10.61 7.39
C LEU A 242 -1.97 -10.76 7.92
N VAL A 243 -1.38 -11.94 7.77
CA VAL A 243 0.00 -12.20 8.20
C VAL A 243 0.95 -11.32 7.38
N PHE A 244 0.76 -11.26 6.07
CA PHE A 244 1.63 -10.47 5.20
C PHE A 244 1.63 -8.98 5.57
N CYS A 245 0.46 -8.37 5.79
CA CYS A 245 0.36 -6.98 6.24
C CYS A 245 1.03 -6.73 7.60
N ILE A 246 0.95 -7.67 8.54
CA ILE A 246 1.65 -7.56 9.83
C ILE A 246 3.16 -7.53 9.61
N PHE A 247 3.69 -8.52 8.90
CA PHE A 247 5.13 -8.71 8.79
C PHE A 247 5.78 -7.73 7.81
N LEU A 248 5.18 -7.47 6.65
CA LEU A 248 5.61 -6.38 5.77
C LEU A 248 5.50 -5.02 6.51
N GLY A 249 4.46 -4.82 7.32
CA GLY A 249 4.29 -3.63 8.16
C GLY A 249 5.45 -3.37 9.12
N ILE A 250 6.06 -4.42 9.67
CA ILE A 250 7.29 -4.31 10.48
C ILE A 250 8.43 -3.74 9.64
N PHE A 251 8.67 -4.30 8.45
CA PHE A 251 9.73 -3.85 7.55
C PHE A 251 9.52 -2.43 7.05
N LEU A 252 8.29 -2.07 6.68
CA LEU A 252 7.95 -0.72 6.22
C LEU A 252 8.08 0.32 7.33
N THR A 253 7.70 -0.02 8.57
CA THR A 253 7.91 0.85 9.73
C THR A 253 9.39 1.03 10.05
N TYR A 254 10.17 -0.05 9.95
CA TYR A 254 11.62 0.00 10.07
C TYR A 254 12.24 0.91 9.01
N ALA A 255 11.87 0.75 7.74
CA ALA A 255 12.36 1.54 6.62
C ALA A 255 12.01 3.03 6.79
N TYR A 256 10.78 3.32 7.23
CA TYR A 256 10.32 4.69 7.52
C TYR A 256 11.16 5.38 8.60
N ASN A 257 11.33 4.73 9.76
CA ASN A 257 12.08 5.31 10.88
C ASN A 257 13.59 5.36 10.64
N ARG A 258 14.15 4.43 9.84
CA ARG A 258 15.57 4.47 9.45
C ARG A 258 15.87 5.59 8.44
N THR A 259 14.94 5.84 7.51
CA THR A 259 15.17 6.81 6.41
C THR A 259 14.60 8.19 6.67
N LYS A 260 13.70 8.32 7.65
CA LYS A 260 13.02 9.58 8.00
C LYS A 260 12.26 10.17 6.81
N SER A 261 11.71 9.30 5.98
CA SER A 261 11.06 9.66 4.72
C SER A 261 9.92 8.71 4.40
N ILE A 262 8.74 9.26 4.15
CA ILE A 262 7.56 8.48 3.77
C ILE A 262 7.72 7.84 2.38
N TRP A 263 8.56 8.42 1.53
CA TRP A 263 8.78 7.91 0.18
C TRP A 263 9.46 6.54 0.15
N THR A 264 10.20 6.17 1.20
CA THR A 264 10.84 4.85 1.28
C THR A 264 9.80 3.72 1.39
N PRO A 265 8.91 3.70 2.41
CA PRO A 265 7.91 2.65 2.47
C PRO A 265 6.92 2.71 1.30
N VAL A 266 6.64 3.90 0.75
CA VAL A 266 5.83 4.04 -0.49
C VAL A 266 6.48 3.29 -1.66
N MET A 267 7.79 3.42 -1.82
CA MET A 267 8.51 2.78 -2.92
C MET A 267 8.66 1.27 -2.72
N ILE A 268 8.88 0.83 -1.49
CA ILE A 268 8.89 -0.60 -1.17
C ILE A 268 7.51 -1.22 -1.43
N HIS A 269 6.43 -0.54 -1.04
CA HIS A 269 5.07 -1.01 -1.30
C HIS A 269 4.76 -1.03 -2.80
N TYR A 270 5.19 0.00 -3.55
CA TYR A 270 5.11 -0.02 -5.01
C TYR A 270 5.80 -1.24 -5.61
N LEU A 271 7.05 -1.50 -5.20
CA LEU A 271 7.80 -2.68 -5.65
C LEU A 271 7.08 -3.98 -5.27
N ASN A 272 6.54 -4.08 -4.06
CA ASN A 272 5.82 -5.26 -3.61
C ASN A 272 4.67 -5.63 -4.56
N ASN A 273 3.85 -4.66 -4.94
CA ASN A 273 2.65 -4.92 -5.73
C ASN A 273 2.98 -5.15 -7.21
N ASN A 274 4.10 -4.60 -7.71
CA ASN A 274 4.43 -4.65 -9.14
C ASN A 274 5.43 -5.76 -9.50
N LEU A 275 6.29 -6.20 -8.58
CA LEU A 275 7.27 -7.27 -8.89
C LEU A 275 6.62 -8.61 -9.24
N ALA A 276 5.38 -8.85 -8.81
CA ALA A 276 4.61 -10.02 -9.21
C ALA A 276 4.38 -10.10 -10.73
N LEU A 277 4.40 -8.95 -11.43
CA LEU A 277 4.25 -8.89 -12.88
C LEU A 277 5.42 -9.53 -13.65
N LEU A 278 6.53 -9.85 -12.98
CA LEU A 278 7.66 -10.56 -13.61
C LEU A 278 7.35 -12.04 -13.89
N PHE A 279 6.34 -12.59 -13.21
CA PHE A 279 5.99 -14.01 -13.21
C PHE A 279 4.70 -14.31 -13.98
N VAL A 280 4.13 -13.31 -14.66
CA VAL A 280 2.90 -13.46 -15.44
C VAL A 280 3.21 -13.25 -16.91
N THR A 281 2.61 -14.08 -17.77
CA THR A 281 2.78 -14.01 -19.22
C THR A 281 1.64 -13.26 -19.92
N ASP A 282 0.47 -13.22 -19.27
CA ASP A 282 -0.68 -12.44 -19.70
C ASP A 282 -0.81 -11.18 -18.83
N PHE A 283 -0.88 -10.01 -19.49
CA PHE A 283 -1.11 -8.71 -18.86
C PHE A 283 -2.58 -8.30 -18.92
N SER A 284 -3.49 -9.28 -18.99
CA SER A 284 -4.92 -9.04 -18.91
C SER A 284 -5.26 -8.30 -17.61
N LYS A 285 -6.40 -7.61 -17.62
CA LYS A 285 -6.72 -6.67 -16.54
C LYS A 285 -6.91 -7.37 -15.19
N ASP A 286 -7.23 -8.67 -15.20
CA ASP A 286 -7.66 -9.42 -14.03
C ASP A 286 -6.56 -10.33 -13.45
N ILE A 287 -5.28 -10.06 -13.72
CA ILE A 287 -4.11 -10.83 -13.21
C ILE A 287 -4.20 -11.14 -11.71
N PHE A 288 -4.67 -10.19 -10.92
CA PHE A 288 -4.75 -10.33 -9.45
C PHE A 288 -6.15 -10.67 -8.94
N SER A 289 -7.13 -10.81 -9.84
CA SER A 289 -8.51 -11.13 -9.51
C SER A 289 -8.72 -12.64 -9.61
N GLY A 290 -9.58 -13.19 -8.76
CA GLY A 290 -10.03 -14.58 -8.89
C GLY A 290 -8.95 -15.65 -8.68
N GLN A 291 -7.91 -15.37 -7.90
CA GLN A 291 -6.81 -16.29 -7.64
C GLN A 291 -7.25 -17.46 -6.75
N HIS A 292 -6.73 -18.65 -7.03
CA HIS A 292 -6.90 -19.81 -6.17
C HIS A 292 -5.82 -19.82 -5.10
N TYR A 293 -6.21 -20.05 -3.84
CA TYR A 293 -5.30 -20.24 -2.72
C TYR A 293 -5.44 -21.67 -2.22
N ASP A 294 -4.32 -22.40 -2.19
CA ASP A 294 -4.24 -23.73 -1.59
C ASP A 294 -3.53 -23.70 -0.22
N LEU A 295 -3.56 -24.83 0.51
CA LEU A 295 -2.97 -24.93 1.84
C LEU A 295 -1.43 -24.80 1.82
N LYS A 296 -0.76 -25.39 0.83
CA LYS A 296 0.70 -25.49 0.78
C LYS A 296 1.33 -24.12 0.52
N GLY A 297 0.86 -23.43 -0.52
CA GLY A 297 1.26 -22.06 -0.84
C GLY A 297 0.88 -21.07 0.25
N THR A 298 -0.24 -21.29 0.94
CA THR A 298 -0.65 -20.48 2.11
C THR A 298 0.31 -20.63 3.28
N LEU A 299 0.63 -21.86 3.68
CA LEU A 299 1.59 -22.12 4.76
C LEU A 299 2.96 -21.56 4.42
N PHE A 300 3.42 -21.74 3.18
CA PHE A 300 4.67 -21.16 2.71
C PHE A 300 4.67 -19.62 2.80
N SER A 301 3.61 -18.97 2.31
CA SER A 301 3.47 -17.51 2.32
C SER A 301 3.47 -16.94 3.75
N ILE A 302 2.79 -17.61 4.68
CA ILE A 302 2.74 -17.23 6.09
C ILE A 302 4.13 -17.37 6.73
N LEU A 303 4.75 -18.55 6.64
CA LEU A 303 6.02 -18.83 7.29
C LEU A 303 7.15 -17.95 6.74
N SER A 304 7.22 -17.81 5.42
CA SER A 304 8.25 -16.97 4.78
C SER A 304 8.11 -15.50 5.19
N SER A 305 6.89 -14.97 5.30
CA SER A 305 6.65 -13.60 5.77
C SER A 305 7.09 -13.40 7.21
N ILE A 306 6.77 -14.36 8.09
CA ILE A 306 7.18 -14.36 9.50
C ILE A 306 8.71 -14.30 9.62
N ILE A 307 9.40 -15.20 8.90
CA ILE A 307 10.85 -15.36 9.00
C ILE A 307 11.57 -14.15 8.40
N LEU A 308 11.24 -13.78 7.16
CA LEU A 308 12.02 -12.81 6.38
C LEU A 308 11.80 -11.38 6.84
N PHE A 309 10.59 -11.01 7.27
CA PHE A 309 10.32 -9.66 7.75
C PHE A 309 10.25 -9.54 9.28
N GLY A 310 9.94 -10.63 10.00
CA GLY A 310 9.84 -10.61 11.46
C GLY A 310 11.16 -10.26 12.14
N ILE A 311 12.31 -10.60 11.53
CA ILE A 311 13.64 -10.27 12.08
C ILE A 311 13.85 -8.76 12.32
N PHE A 312 13.19 -7.91 11.52
CA PHE A 312 13.33 -6.46 11.63
C PHE A 312 12.72 -5.89 12.92
N ILE A 313 11.85 -6.64 13.61
CA ILE A 313 11.29 -6.24 14.92
C ILE A 313 12.39 -6.06 15.98
N PHE A 314 13.54 -6.72 15.80
CA PHE A 314 14.66 -6.65 16.72
C PHE A 314 15.58 -5.45 16.48
N SER A 315 15.35 -4.69 15.40
CA SER A 315 16.16 -3.52 15.05
C SER A 315 16.09 -2.41 16.09
N LYS A 316 17.19 -1.67 16.27
CA LYS A 316 17.20 -0.46 17.11
C LYS A 316 16.19 0.60 16.66
N TYR A 317 15.95 0.73 15.35
CA TYR A 317 14.97 1.69 14.81
C TYR A 317 13.50 1.29 15.10
N ILE A 318 13.31 0.07 15.60
CA ILE A 318 12.04 -0.38 16.16
C ILE A 318 12.07 -0.29 17.69
N LYS A 319 13.16 -0.67 18.36
CA LYS A 319 13.20 -0.70 19.83
C LYS A 319 13.32 0.68 20.50
N ASP A 320 14.02 1.61 19.88
CA ASP A 320 14.34 2.92 20.43
C ASP A 320 13.32 3.97 19.97
N GLU A 321 12.50 4.45 20.90
CA GLU A 321 11.44 5.42 20.66
C GLU A 321 11.94 6.79 20.19
N GLU A 322 13.17 7.17 20.53
CA GLU A 322 13.75 8.46 20.14
C GLU A 322 14.07 8.51 18.64
N LEU A 323 14.30 7.34 18.03
CA LEU A 323 14.53 7.19 16.60
C LEU A 323 13.24 7.21 15.78
N TRP A 324 12.06 7.32 16.40
CA TRP A 324 10.79 7.34 15.67
C TRP A 324 10.43 8.72 15.14
N GLU A 325 9.83 8.75 13.96
CA GLU A 325 9.17 9.96 13.49
C GLU A 325 7.91 10.26 14.32
N LYS A 326 7.72 11.55 14.64
CA LYS A 326 6.46 12.07 15.19
C LYS A 326 5.36 11.91 14.15
N SER A 327 4.11 11.71 14.61
CA SER A 327 3.00 11.62 13.66
C SER A 327 2.84 12.93 12.91
N VAL A 328 2.38 12.87 11.66
CA VAL A 328 2.10 14.09 10.89
C VAL A 328 1.07 14.99 11.59
N TYR A 329 0.10 14.40 12.27
CA TYR A 329 -0.89 15.14 13.05
C TYR A 329 -0.27 15.90 14.22
N GLU A 330 0.68 15.29 14.95
CA GLU A 330 1.39 15.99 16.02
C GLU A 330 2.27 17.12 15.50
N LYS A 331 2.93 16.92 14.34
CA LYS A 331 3.74 17.95 13.69
C LYS A 331 2.89 19.16 13.28
N VAL A 332 1.66 18.93 12.83
CA VAL A 332 0.72 20.00 12.46
C VAL A 332 0.11 20.68 13.67
N LYS A 333 -0.24 19.94 14.73
CA LYS A 333 -0.89 20.50 15.92
C LYS A 333 0.04 21.39 16.77
N LYS A 334 1.35 21.17 16.73
CA LYS A 334 2.35 21.90 17.55
C LYS A 334 2.80 23.24 16.96
N SER A 335 2.23 23.66 15.82
CA SER A 335 2.54 24.91 15.10
C SER A 335 1.34 25.83 15.05
#